data_AF-A0A0F9SPD1-F1
#
_entry.id   AF-A0A0F9SPD1-F1
#
_cell.length_a   1.000
_cell.length_b   1.000
_cell.length_c   1.000
_cell.angle_alpha   90.00
_cell.angle_beta   90.00
_cell.angle_gamma   90.00
#
_symmetry.space_group_name_H-M   'P 1'
#
loop_
_entity.id
_entity.type
_entity.pdbx_description
1 polymer ?
#
loop_
_entity_poly.entity_id
_entity_poly.type
_entity_poly.pdbx_seq_one_letter_code
_entity_poly.pdbx_strand_id
1 'polypeptide(L)'
;MRILISVKDDKINRKIQFVKNILNDVYEVLEIFKPLLDEMLKMEEADRYIKNGTIERAVSLFSDISFLCKEIENESPLNISLDNLRN
;
A
#
# COMPACT_ATOMS: atom_id res chain seq x y z
N MET A 1 -33.44 -21.72 22.73
CA MET A 1 -33.39 -21.39 21.28
C MET A 1 -32.91 -19.96 21.00
N ARG A 2 -33.45 -18.91 21.65
CA ARG A 2 -33.01 -17.51 21.45
C ARG A 2 -31.52 -17.25 21.71
N ILE A 3 -30.93 -17.89 22.72
CA ILE A 3 -29.50 -17.75 23.07
C ILE A 3 -28.58 -18.27 21.96
N LEU A 4 -28.95 -19.38 21.29
CA LEU A 4 -28.17 -19.97 20.19
C LEU A 4 -28.16 -19.09 18.93
N ILE A 5 -29.24 -18.33 18.70
CA ILE A 5 -29.33 -17.38 17.59
C ILE A 5 -28.43 -16.17 17.88
N SER A 6 -28.53 -15.58 19.07
CA SER A 6 -27.67 -14.47 19.53
C SER A 6 -26.17 -14.79 19.43
N VAL A 7 -25.74 -15.98 19.86
CA VAL A 7 -24.32 -16.39 19.80
C VAL A 7 -23.84 -16.57 18.36
N LYS A 8 -24.71 -17.01 17.45
CA LYS A 8 -24.39 -17.16 16.02
C LYS A 8 -24.24 -15.80 15.36
N ASP A 9 -25.10 -14.85 15.71
CA ASP A 9 -25.04 -13.47 15.21
C ASP A 9 -23.79 -12.74 15.70
N ASP A 10 -23.40 -12.94 16.96
CA ASP A 10 -22.14 -12.41 17.52
C ASP A 10 -20.90 -12.95 16.78
N LYS A 11 -20.91 -14.23 16.41
CA LYS A 11 -19.82 -14.84 15.65
C LYS A 11 -19.71 -14.26 14.23
N ILE A 12 -20.83 -14.01 13.57
CA ILE A 12 -20.85 -13.39 12.24
C ILE A 12 -20.37 -11.94 12.33
N ASN A 13 -20.84 -11.18 13.31
CA ASN A 13 -20.42 -9.80 13.53
C ASN A 13 -18.90 -9.68 13.76
N ARG A 14 -18.31 -10.57 14.57
CA ARG A 14 -16.85 -10.61 14.76
C ARG A 14 -16.10 -10.88 13.45
N LYS A 15 -16.59 -11.78 12.61
CA LYS A 15 -15.99 -12.05 11.30
C LYS A 15 -16.07 -10.85 10.37
N ILE A 16 -17.21 -10.15 10.35
CA ILE A 16 -17.38 -8.94 9.53
C ILE A 16 -16.41 -7.84 10.00
N GLN A 17 -16.28 -7.63 11.31
CA GLN A 17 -15.32 -6.66 11.85
C GLN A 17 -13.88 -7.03 11.50
N PHE A 18 -13.52 -8.32 11.57
CA PHE A 18 -12.20 -8.77 11.17
C PHE A 18 -11.90 -8.50 9.69
N VAL A 19 -12.85 -8.81 8.79
CA VAL A 19 -12.71 -8.48 7.36
C VAL A 19 -12.58 -6.97 7.15
N LYS A 20 -13.37 -6.16 7.86
CA LYS A 20 -13.27 -4.71 7.80
C LYS A 20 -11.87 -4.22 8.21
N ASN A 21 -11.31 -4.76 9.28
CA ASN A 21 -9.99 -4.38 9.74
C ASN A 21 -8.91 -4.75 8.71
N ILE A 22 -8.97 -5.96 8.12
CA ILE A 22 -8.08 -6.35 7.03
C ILE A 22 -8.15 -5.34 5.86
N LEU A 23 -9.37 -4.96 5.45
CA LEU A 23 -9.54 -4.02 4.34
C LEU A 23 -8.95 -2.64 4.67
N ASN A 24 -9.06 -2.19 5.92
CA ASN A 24 -8.45 -0.95 6.36
C ASN A 24 -6.92 -1.04 6.34
N ASP A 25 -6.35 -2.12 6.89
CA ASP A 25 -4.90 -2.32 6.92
C ASP A 25 -4.32 -2.34 5.49
N VAL A 26 -5.00 -3.00 4.55
CA VAL A 26 -4.61 -3.02 3.13
C VAL A 26 -4.70 -1.61 2.52
N TYR A 27 -5.76 -0.87 2.81
CA TYR A 27 -5.93 0.49 2.29
C TYR A 27 -4.82 1.42 2.77
N GLU A 28 -4.46 1.36 4.05
CA GLU A 28 -3.40 2.19 4.63
C GLU A 28 -2.02 1.86 4.00
N VAL A 29 -1.73 0.58 3.76
CA VAL A 29 -0.53 0.18 3.01
C VAL A 29 -0.54 0.77 1.60
N LEU A 30 -1.67 0.67 0.88
CA LEU A 30 -1.75 1.20 -0.49
C LEU A 30 -1.57 2.72 -0.55
N GLU A 31 -2.06 3.48 0.43
CA GLU A 31 -1.84 4.94 0.47
C GLU A 31 -0.36 5.29 0.67
N ILE A 32 0.40 4.51 1.47
CA ILE A 32 1.85 4.71 1.61
C ILE A 32 2.58 4.45 0.29
N PHE A 33 2.23 3.38 -0.42
CA PHE A 33 2.90 3.01 -1.67
C PHE A 33 2.41 3.80 -2.89
N LYS A 34 1.25 4.45 -2.82
CA LYS A 34 0.65 5.23 -3.92
C LYS A 34 1.61 6.20 -4.62
N PRO A 35 2.33 7.11 -3.93
CA PRO A 35 3.24 8.03 -4.62
C PRO A 35 4.37 7.31 -5.37
N LEU A 36 4.87 6.19 -4.83
CA LEU A 36 5.87 5.37 -5.51
C LEU A 36 5.29 4.75 -6.79
N LEU A 37 4.08 4.19 -6.72
CA LEU A 37 3.41 3.59 -7.87
C LEU A 37 3.13 4.62 -8.97
N ASP A 38 2.73 5.84 -8.59
CA ASP A 38 2.51 6.95 -9.53
C ASP A 38 3.80 7.32 -10.29
N GLU A 39 4.97 7.34 -9.63
CA GLU A 39 6.25 7.57 -10.31
C GLU A 39 6.68 6.37 -11.16
N MET A 40 6.44 5.14 -10.69
CA MET A 40 6.77 3.93 -11.46
C MET A 40 5.99 3.85 -12.78
N LEU A 41 4.74 4.32 -12.82
CA LEU A 41 3.96 4.39 -14.06
C LEU A 41 4.60 5.31 -15.11
N LYS A 42 5.36 6.33 -14.68
CA LYS A 42 6.08 7.22 -15.59
C LYS A 42 7.36 6.60 -16.15
N MET A 43 7.77 5.41 -15.69
CA MET A 43 8.98 4.74 -16.20
C MET A 43 8.86 4.33 -17.67
N GLU A 44 7.64 4.09 -18.18
CA GLU A 44 7.43 3.91 -19.63
C GLU A 44 7.85 5.16 -20.43
N GLU A 45 7.81 6.34 -19.81
CA GLU A 45 8.29 7.58 -20.41
C GLU A 45 9.82 7.69 -20.37
N ALA A 46 10.49 7.05 -19.41
CA ALA A 46 11.94 7.06 -19.28
C ALA A 46 12.64 6.44 -20.50
N ASP A 47 12.08 5.38 -21.08
CA ASP A 47 12.60 4.80 -22.33
C ASP A 47 12.49 5.80 -23.50
N ARG A 48 11.45 6.64 -23.51
CA ARG A 48 11.33 7.74 -24.49
C ARG A 48 12.35 8.84 -24.24
N TYR A 49 12.62 9.20 -22.97
CA TYR A 49 13.62 10.19 -22.60
C TYR A 49 15.05 9.78 -22.96
N ILE A 50 15.36 8.49 -22.86
CA ILE A 50 16.66 7.96 -23.30
C ILE A 50 16.78 8.07 -24.82
N LYS A 51 15.74 7.66 -25.56
CA LYS A 51 15.75 7.65 -27.04
C LYS A 51 15.78 9.04 -27.68
N ASN A 52 15.21 10.05 -27.02
CA ASN A 52 15.20 11.43 -27.52
C ASN A 52 16.37 12.29 -27.01
N GLY A 53 17.33 11.69 -26.28
CA GLY A 53 18.54 12.35 -25.80
C GLY A 53 18.36 13.16 -24.52
N THR A 54 17.20 13.09 -23.85
CA THR A 54 16.95 13.76 -22.55
C THR A 54 17.25 12.86 -21.35
N ILE A 55 18.47 12.34 -21.30
CA ILE A 55 18.91 11.36 -20.30
C ILE A 55 18.76 11.91 -18.87
N GLU A 56 18.95 13.21 -18.66
CA GLU A 56 18.80 13.87 -17.36
C GLU A 56 17.39 13.69 -16.79
N ARG A 57 16.35 13.68 -17.65
CA ARG A 57 14.97 13.45 -17.21
C ARG A 57 14.74 12.01 -16.78
N ALA A 58 15.35 11.05 -17.48
CA ALA A 58 15.30 9.66 -17.06
C ALA A 58 16.01 9.48 -15.70
N VAL A 59 17.20 10.08 -15.52
CA VAL A 59 17.95 10.04 -14.26
C VAL A 59 17.16 10.68 -13.11
N SER A 60 16.48 11.80 -13.36
CA SER A 60 15.59 12.44 -12.36
C SER A 60 14.51 11.47 -11.91
N LEU A 61 13.80 10.81 -12.84
CA LEU A 61 12.74 9.87 -12.48
C LEU A 61 13.25 8.71 -11.62
N PHE A 62 14.40 8.12 -11.96
CA PHE A 62 15.02 7.09 -11.13
C PHE A 62 15.46 7.61 -9.75
N SER A 63 15.90 8.87 -9.67
CA SER A 63 16.26 9.50 -8.40
C SER A 63 15.04 9.72 -7.52
N ASP A 64 13.92 10.16 -8.09
CA ASP A 64 12.66 10.39 -7.39
C ASP A 64 12.10 9.06 -6.83
N ILE A 65 12.10 8.00 -7.64
CA ILE A 65 11.73 6.64 -7.21
C ILE A 65 12.65 6.17 -6.08
N SER A 66 13.97 6.33 -6.23
CA SER A 66 14.93 5.94 -5.19
C SER A 66 14.72 6.71 -3.89
N PHE A 67 14.34 7.99 -3.96
CA PHE A 67 14.03 8.80 -2.80
C PHE A 67 12.78 8.30 -2.09
N LEU A 68 11.68 8.05 -2.83
CA LEU A 68 10.44 7.52 -2.28
C LEU A 68 10.63 6.14 -1.61
N CYS A 69 11.44 5.26 -2.20
CA CYS A 69 11.79 3.99 -1.57
C CYS A 69 12.50 4.18 -0.21
N LYS A 70 13.42 5.14 -0.12
CA LYS A 70 14.10 5.47 1.14
C LYS A 70 13.16 6.06 2.16
N GLU A 71 12.24 6.92 1.75
CA GLU A 71 11.23 7.47 2.68
C GLU A 71 10.35 6.35 3.23
N ILE A 72 9.87 5.42 2.40
CA ILE A 72 9.08 4.26 2.87
C ILE A 72 9.89 3.36 3.81
N GLU A 73 11.19 3.17 3.53
CA GLU A 73 12.10 2.40 4.39
C GLU A 73 12.37 3.11 5.74
N ASN A 74 12.60 4.43 5.72
CA ASN A 74 12.94 5.23 6.90
C ASN A 74 11.73 5.57 7.77
N GLU A 75 10.56 5.76 7.17
CA GLU A 75 9.29 5.92 7.89
C GLU A 75 8.77 4.59 8.47
N SER A 76 9.49 3.47 8.29
CA SER A 76 9.24 2.27 9.08
C SER A 76 9.66 2.51 10.54
N PRO A 77 8.70 2.78 11.42
CA PRO A 77 7.65 1.83 11.68
C PRO A 77 6.39 2.22 10.94
N LEU A 78 5.90 1.31 10.11
CA LEU A 78 4.47 1.13 9.93
C LEU A 78 3.86 1.04 11.34
N ASN A 79 3.47 2.18 11.91
CA ASN A 79 2.63 2.25 13.11
C ASN A 79 1.19 1.78 12.77
N ILE A 80 1.00 1.31 11.54
CA ILE A 80 -0.10 0.50 11.08
C ILE A 80 0.10 -0.89 11.69
N SER A 81 -0.76 -1.23 12.65
CA SER A 81 -0.87 -2.59 13.18
C SER A 81 -1.39 -3.50 12.07
N LEU A 82 -0.49 -4.17 11.36
CA LEU A 82 -0.82 -5.21 10.37
C LEU A 82 -1.12 -6.56 11.06
N ASP A 83 -1.50 -6.54 12.33
CA ASP A 83 -1.73 -7.75 13.12
C ASP A 83 -2.87 -8.59 12.54
N ASN A 84 -3.81 -7.98 11.80
CA ASN A 84 -4.85 -8.73 11.11
C ASN A 84 -4.32 -9.46 9.86
N LEU A 85 -3.26 -8.95 9.22
CA LEU A 85 -2.64 -9.54 8.02
C LEU A 85 -1.62 -10.64 8.32
N ARG A 86 -1.20 -10.78 9.58
CA ARG A 86 -0.17 -11.75 10.01
C ARG A 86 -0.69 -13.18 10.20
N ASN A 87 -2.00 -13.41 10.02
CA ASN A 87 -2.67 -14.70 10.23
C ASN A 87 -2.48 -15.67 9.07
#